data_AF-A0A1I4RHB5-F1
#
_entry.id   AF-A0A1I4RHB5-F1
#
_cell.length_a   1.000
_cell.length_b   1.000
_cell.length_c   1.000
_cell.angle_alpha   90.00
_cell.angle_beta   90.00
_cell.angle_gamma   90.00
#
_symmetry.space_group_name_H-M   'P 1'
#
loop_
_entity.id
_entity.type
_entity.pdbx_description
1 polymer ?
#
loop_
_entity_poly.entity_id
_entity_poly.type
_entity_poly.pdbx_seq_one_letter_code
_entity_poly.pdbx_strand_id
1 'polypeptide(L)'
;MPPVADVVTCTAVAAASVQALTTAIQVRHGGATSETGPRRAVPNTLAGLGLAVSAFVALWLTVESYGRERRHIGALTYYAIREELDTAFLRWVFFLLDLGTWVILIFPAAGLIGVLISSLIAGHLDSTQILVHIATLVTTTTASVLVIVTEVQVHGDLTIPWPLIVLGVIGGLLTGIEVPAERTSDNSRQLGPATDPGTEESDGDPGADRAHQSPGRGRALIVLGWTLRGLTLLMFLIGAPLYDDLVSEAGLPLWTHPLLAVALVVPPLLLLGVSAGLLERGRRHRHRIIPSFEELTGQRYLLYLRPFAIDPAMALPPEEAPGWSTRSPFELPGTHEEFLMRQFRGFGRIVAIGQPGERLPALGAERGYLPVDNWQDAVSELIRGAHAVIISAVPGSGTMWEFTEALHATTPTRLLLLVYDDELFHAFREDAGREHARRSTAEPDIDWPPLPQLPDIPPAAHTKGLRWDFPLRGILSFDHQWRPRFTRFPPTVPRLRHVWTIRRLVRRALKPVTDPISRLPPAPSPHTTAEHDESDGTLPK
;
A
#
# COMPACT_ATOMS: atom_id res chain seq x y z
N MET A 1 -29.96 -46.02 -14.61
CA MET A 1 -29.72 -44.57 -14.73
C MET A 1 -30.02 -43.90 -13.40
N PRO A 2 -29.03 -43.28 -12.72
CA PRO A 2 -29.30 -42.25 -11.73
C PRO A 2 -29.01 -40.84 -12.31
N PRO A 3 -29.66 -39.77 -11.80
CA PRO A 3 -29.89 -38.51 -12.52
C PRO A 3 -28.87 -37.39 -12.28
N VAL A 4 -27.73 -37.67 -11.63
CA VAL A 4 -26.83 -36.60 -11.15
C VAL A 4 -25.98 -35.98 -12.27
N ALA A 5 -25.63 -36.76 -13.30
CA ALA A 5 -24.87 -36.25 -14.46
C ALA A 5 -25.70 -35.25 -15.30
N ASP A 6 -27.01 -35.49 -15.47
CA ASP A 6 -27.90 -34.57 -16.19
C ASP A 6 -28.03 -33.23 -15.47
N VAL A 7 -28.10 -33.22 -14.13
CA VAL A 7 -28.24 -31.98 -13.36
C VAL A 7 -27.00 -31.10 -13.49
N VAL A 8 -25.80 -31.67 -13.39
CA VAL A 8 -24.55 -30.91 -13.47
C VAL A 8 -24.34 -30.33 -14.88
N THR A 9 -24.56 -31.15 -15.92
CA THR A 9 -24.47 -30.70 -17.31
C THR A 9 -25.54 -29.65 -17.63
N CYS A 10 -26.79 -29.82 -17.17
CA CYS A 10 -27.83 -28.80 -17.30
C CYS A 10 -27.48 -27.51 -16.56
N THR A 11 -26.83 -27.59 -15.39
CA THR A 11 -26.45 -26.40 -14.60
C THR A 11 -25.33 -25.62 -15.29
N ALA A 12 -24.35 -26.32 -15.88
CA ALA A 12 -23.27 -25.70 -16.65
C ALA A 12 -23.78 -25.05 -17.96
N VAL A 13 -24.67 -25.75 -18.68
CA VAL A 13 -25.33 -25.20 -19.88
C VAL A 13 -26.22 -23.99 -19.54
N ALA A 14 -26.93 -24.04 -18.41
CA ALA A 14 -27.73 -22.90 -17.94
C ALA A 14 -26.85 -21.70 -17.58
N ALA A 15 -25.71 -21.92 -16.88
CA ALA A 15 -24.78 -20.86 -16.52
C ALA A 15 -24.14 -20.20 -17.76
N ALA A 16 -23.68 -21.00 -18.74
CA ALA A 16 -23.14 -20.51 -20.00
C ALA A 16 -24.19 -19.73 -20.81
N SER A 17 -25.44 -20.21 -20.82
CA SER A 17 -26.57 -19.56 -21.51
C SER A 17 -26.96 -18.23 -20.86
N VAL A 18 -26.97 -18.17 -19.52
CA VAL A 18 -27.21 -16.93 -18.76
C VAL A 18 -26.10 -15.93 -19.03
N GLN A 19 -24.83 -16.35 -19.07
CA GLN A 19 -23.71 -15.47 -19.37
C GLN A 19 -23.77 -14.92 -20.81
N ALA A 20 -24.10 -15.77 -21.79
CA ALA A 20 -24.30 -15.34 -23.17
C ALA A 20 -25.46 -14.32 -23.29
N LEU A 21 -26.58 -14.57 -22.60
CA LEU A 21 -27.73 -13.68 -22.58
C LEU A 21 -27.41 -12.33 -21.91
N THR A 22 -26.68 -12.34 -20.79
CA THR A 22 -26.29 -11.12 -20.07
C THR A 22 -25.34 -10.27 -20.91
N THR A 23 -24.40 -10.90 -21.61
CA THR A 23 -23.48 -10.24 -22.55
C THR A 23 -24.23 -9.65 -23.74
N ALA A 24 -25.20 -10.38 -24.31
CA ALA A 24 -26.02 -9.90 -25.43
C ALA A 24 -26.93 -8.72 -25.04
N ILE A 25 -27.54 -8.74 -23.85
CA ILE A 25 -28.36 -7.64 -23.32
C ILE A 25 -27.50 -6.38 -23.12
N GLN A 26 -26.28 -6.53 -22.61
CA GLN A 26 -25.36 -5.40 -22.41
C GLN A 26 -24.89 -4.78 -23.73
N VAL A 27 -24.57 -5.59 -24.74
CA VAL A 27 -24.24 -5.08 -26.09
C VAL A 27 -25.42 -4.32 -26.68
N ARG A 28 -26.66 -4.80 -26.46
CA ARG A 28 -27.88 -4.15 -26.95
C ARG A 28 -28.21 -2.85 -26.20
N HIS A 29 -27.95 -2.77 -24.90
CA HIS A 29 -28.17 -1.54 -24.12
C HIS A 29 -27.03 -0.51 -24.28
N GLY A 30 -25.78 -0.95 -24.48
CA GLY A 30 -24.65 -0.06 -24.78
C GLY A 30 -24.77 0.65 -26.13
N GLY A 31 -25.55 0.10 -27.08
CA GLY A 31 -25.85 0.75 -28.36
C GLY A 31 -26.99 1.77 -28.32
N ALA A 32 -27.77 1.85 -27.22
CA ALA A 32 -28.98 2.68 -27.14
C ALA A 32 -28.77 4.03 -26.41
N THR A 33 -27.60 4.25 -25.80
CA THR A 33 -27.30 5.48 -25.06
C THR A 33 -26.03 6.13 -25.61
N SER A 34 -26.12 6.81 -26.75
CA SER A 34 -25.03 7.62 -27.29
C SER A 34 -25.46 9.06 -27.52
N GLU A 35 -25.73 9.80 -26.45
CA GLU A 35 -25.59 11.25 -26.48
C GLU A 35 -24.94 11.70 -25.16
N THR A 36 -23.78 12.35 -25.26
CA THR A 36 -22.98 13.02 -24.22
C THR A 36 -21.95 12.17 -23.43
N GLY A 37 -20.68 12.26 -23.86
CA GLY A 37 -19.47 11.99 -23.05
C GLY A 37 -18.65 10.76 -23.46
N PRO A 38 -17.29 10.82 -23.43
CA PRO A 38 -16.43 9.71 -23.84
C PRO A 38 -16.35 8.66 -22.73
N ARG A 39 -17.45 7.93 -22.47
CA ARG A 39 -17.40 6.70 -21.69
C ARG A 39 -16.95 5.57 -22.60
N ARG A 40 -15.76 5.04 -22.33
CA ARG A 40 -15.18 3.88 -23.03
C ARG A 40 -16.16 2.72 -23.01
N ALA A 41 -16.85 2.51 -24.14
CA ALA A 41 -17.59 1.29 -24.42
C ALA A 41 -16.65 0.09 -24.29
N VAL A 42 -17.16 -1.01 -23.70
CA VAL A 42 -16.42 -2.29 -23.69
C VAL A 42 -16.10 -2.63 -25.15
N PRO A 43 -14.83 -2.87 -25.52
CA PRO A 43 -14.48 -3.20 -26.90
C PRO A 43 -15.29 -4.41 -27.35
N ASN A 44 -15.99 -4.32 -28.49
CA ASN A 44 -16.79 -5.42 -29.06
C ASN A 44 -15.99 -6.74 -29.19
N THR A 45 -14.67 -6.64 -29.26
CA THR A 45 -13.72 -7.76 -29.27
C THR A 45 -13.71 -8.57 -27.96
N LEU A 46 -13.84 -7.93 -26.80
CA LEU A 46 -13.89 -8.60 -25.49
C LEU A 46 -15.22 -9.33 -25.28
N ALA A 47 -16.33 -8.73 -25.73
CA ALA A 47 -17.64 -9.38 -25.69
C ALA A 47 -17.71 -10.59 -26.64
N GLY A 48 -17.15 -10.46 -27.85
CA GLY A 48 -17.04 -11.56 -28.82
C GLY A 48 -16.18 -12.72 -28.30
N LEU A 49 -15.07 -12.41 -27.61
CA LEU A 49 -14.20 -13.41 -27.00
C LEU A 49 -14.94 -14.21 -25.90
N GLY A 50 -15.68 -13.51 -25.02
CA GLY A 50 -16.46 -14.17 -23.96
C GLY A 50 -17.54 -15.12 -24.51
N LEU A 51 -18.17 -14.74 -25.62
CA LEU A 51 -19.19 -15.55 -26.30
C LEU A 51 -18.58 -16.76 -26.99
N ALA A 52 -17.41 -16.61 -27.64
CA ALA A 52 -16.68 -17.72 -28.24
C ALA A 52 -16.19 -18.73 -27.21
N VAL A 53 -15.66 -18.27 -26.06
CA VAL A 53 -15.25 -19.14 -24.95
C VAL A 53 -16.44 -19.90 -24.37
N SER A 54 -17.57 -19.22 -24.16
CA SER A 54 -18.79 -19.86 -23.64
C SER A 54 -19.34 -20.92 -24.60
N ALA A 55 -19.33 -20.65 -25.91
CA ALA A 55 -19.75 -21.61 -26.93
C ALA A 55 -18.81 -22.82 -27.00
N PHE A 56 -17.50 -22.60 -26.90
CA PHE A 56 -16.50 -23.68 -26.86
C PHE A 56 -16.69 -24.58 -25.64
N VAL A 57 -16.86 -24.00 -24.44
CA VAL A 57 -17.09 -24.76 -23.20
C VAL A 57 -18.38 -25.57 -23.26
N ALA A 58 -19.48 -24.99 -23.79
CA ALA A 58 -20.75 -25.70 -23.95
C ALA A 58 -20.64 -26.87 -24.93
N LEU A 59 -19.97 -26.66 -26.08
CA LEU A 59 -19.73 -27.71 -27.07
C LEU A 59 -18.86 -28.83 -26.47
N TRP A 60 -17.81 -28.45 -25.73
CA TRP A 60 -16.89 -29.40 -25.12
C TRP A 60 -17.56 -30.29 -24.07
N LEU A 61 -18.31 -29.70 -23.14
CA LEU A 61 -19.06 -30.45 -22.13
C LEU A 61 -20.09 -31.40 -22.75
N THR A 62 -20.67 -31.02 -23.90
CA THR A 62 -21.59 -31.87 -24.65
C THR A 62 -20.87 -33.08 -25.26
N VAL A 63 -19.68 -32.86 -25.84
CA VAL A 63 -18.84 -33.92 -26.40
C VAL A 63 -18.31 -34.86 -25.30
N GLU A 64 -17.90 -34.32 -24.15
CA GLU A 64 -17.46 -35.10 -22.99
C GLU A 64 -18.61 -35.97 -22.43
N SER A 65 -19.78 -35.37 -22.21
CA SER A 65 -20.98 -36.05 -21.70
C SER A 65 -21.46 -37.18 -22.61
N TYR A 66 -21.23 -37.08 -23.92
CA TYR A 66 -21.56 -38.13 -24.88
C TYR A 66 -20.48 -39.21 -24.93
N GLY A 67 -19.21 -38.81 -24.95
CA GLY A 67 -18.06 -39.69 -25.20
C GLY A 67 -17.62 -40.55 -24.02
N ARG A 68 -17.87 -40.12 -22.77
CA ARG A 68 -17.48 -40.86 -21.56
C ARG A 68 -18.69 -41.59 -20.95
N GLU A 69 -18.49 -42.86 -20.63
CA GLU A 69 -19.44 -43.72 -19.92
C GLU A 69 -18.99 -43.94 -18.48
N ARG A 70 -19.96 -43.95 -17.56
CA ARG A 70 -19.73 -44.16 -16.14
C ARG A 70 -19.71 -45.66 -15.82
N ARG A 71 -18.59 -46.19 -15.35
CA ARG A 71 -18.40 -47.60 -14.97
C ARG A 71 -18.18 -47.74 -13.47
N HIS A 72 -18.47 -48.92 -12.93
CA HIS A 72 -18.38 -49.19 -11.49
C HIS A 72 -17.51 -50.43 -11.24
N ILE A 73 -16.56 -50.34 -10.31
CA ILE A 73 -15.82 -51.47 -9.75
C ILE A 73 -16.02 -51.44 -8.23
N GLY A 74 -16.88 -52.32 -7.72
CA GLY A 74 -17.26 -52.32 -6.30
C GLY A 74 -17.97 -51.02 -5.91
N ALA A 75 -17.43 -50.29 -4.93
CA ALA A 75 -17.92 -48.97 -4.53
C ALA A 75 -17.28 -47.80 -5.31
N LEU A 76 -16.26 -48.08 -6.13
CA LEU A 76 -15.57 -47.07 -6.93
C LEU A 76 -16.29 -46.83 -8.24
N THR A 77 -16.54 -45.55 -8.53
CA THR A 77 -17.11 -45.10 -9.79
C THR A 77 -16.03 -44.42 -10.62
N TYR A 78 -15.82 -44.86 -11.85
CA TYR A 78 -14.86 -44.26 -12.78
C TYR A 78 -15.52 -43.95 -14.12
N TYR A 79 -14.93 -43.03 -14.88
CA TYR A 79 -15.39 -42.68 -16.22
C TYR A 79 -14.40 -43.25 -17.25
N ALA A 80 -14.92 -43.95 -18.24
CA ALA A 80 -14.15 -44.50 -19.35
C ALA A 80 -14.70 -43.97 -20.67
N ILE A 81 -13.87 -43.82 -21.71
CA ILE A 81 -14.39 -43.55 -23.05
C ILE A 81 -15.27 -44.73 -23.45
N ARG A 82 -16.46 -44.47 -24.02
CA ARG A 82 -17.34 -45.54 -24.53
C ARG A 82 -16.53 -46.47 -25.43
N GLU A 83 -16.69 -47.78 -25.27
CA GLU A 83 -15.92 -48.77 -26.03
C GLU A 83 -16.07 -48.60 -27.56
N GLU A 84 -17.23 -48.15 -28.01
CA GLU A 84 -17.52 -47.82 -29.43
C GLU A 84 -16.68 -46.65 -29.98
N LEU A 85 -16.17 -45.80 -29.08
CA LEU A 85 -15.41 -44.59 -29.37
C LEU A 85 -13.94 -44.71 -28.93
N ASP A 86 -13.53 -45.86 -28.36
CA ASP A 86 -12.21 -46.06 -27.77
C ASP A 86 -11.13 -46.37 -28.83
N THR A 87 -10.90 -45.41 -29.71
CA THR A 87 -9.86 -45.47 -30.74
C THR A 87 -8.69 -44.56 -30.38
N ALA A 88 -7.47 -44.90 -30.81
CA ALA A 88 -6.29 -44.07 -30.58
C ALA A 88 -6.44 -42.63 -31.11
N PHE A 89 -7.17 -42.45 -32.22
CA PHE A 89 -7.52 -41.15 -32.76
C PHE A 89 -8.42 -40.35 -31.84
N LEU A 90 -9.53 -40.94 -31.36
CA LEU A 90 -10.46 -40.25 -30.47
C LEU A 90 -9.84 -39.95 -29.10
N ARG A 91 -8.99 -40.83 -28.56
CA ARG A 91 -8.19 -40.56 -27.36
C ARG A 91 -7.33 -39.29 -27.53
N TRP A 92 -6.68 -39.14 -28.68
CA TRP A 92 -5.92 -37.93 -29.02
C TRP A 92 -6.81 -36.69 -29.19
N VAL A 93 -7.99 -36.84 -29.79
CA VAL A 93 -8.97 -35.74 -29.92
C VAL A 93 -9.47 -35.28 -28.55
N PHE A 94 -9.84 -36.20 -27.66
CA PHE A 94 -10.24 -35.87 -26.29
C PHE A 94 -9.08 -35.18 -25.55
N PHE A 95 -7.86 -35.72 -25.63
CA PHE A 95 -6.67 -35.09 -25.04
C PHE A 95 -6.40 -33.68 -25.56
N LEU A 96 -6.48 -33.45 -26.88
CA LEU A 96 -6.26 -32.13 -27.47
C LEU A 96 -7.34 -31.12 -27.06
N LEU A 97 -8.58 -31.57 -26.89
CA LEU A 97 -9.69 -30.73 -26.46
C LEU A 97 -9.66 -30.47 -24.94
N ASP A 98 -9.21 -31.43 -24.12
CA ASP A 98 -8.88 -31.23 -22.71
C ASP A 98 -7.75 -30.19 -22.58
N LEU A 99 -6.66 -30.35 -23.33
CA LEU A 99 -5.55 -29.39 -23.39
C LEU A 99 -6.01 -28.01 -23.86
N GLY A 100 -6.87 -27.94 -24.88
CA GLY A 100 -7.48 -26.72 -25.37
C GLY A 100 -8.32 -26.04 -24.31
N THR A 101 -9.10 -26.81 -23.54
CA THR A 101 -9.92 -26.32 -22.42
C THR A 101 -9.05 -25.76 -21.30
N TRP A 102 -7.95 -26.42 -20.97
CA TRP A 102 -6.94 -25.93 -20.02
C TRP A 102 -6.32 -24.60 -20.49
N VAL A 103 -5.91 -24.51 -21.76
CA VAL A 103 -5.30 -23.29 -22.31
C VAL A 103 -6.32 -22.14 -22.39
N ILE A 104 -7.55 -22.42 -22.82
CA ILE A 104 -8.59 -21.42 -23.06
C ILE A 104 -9.27 -20.94 -21.76
N LEU A 105 -9.38 -21.77 -20.72
CA LEU A 105 -9.97 -21.33 -19.45
C LEU A 105 -8.94 -20.63 -18.56
N ILE A 106 -7.71 -21.12 -18.50
CA ILE A 106 -6.78 -20.69 -17.45
C ILE A 106 -5.95 -19.47 -17.85
N PHE A 107 -5.48 -19.38 -19.09
CA PHE A 107 -4.73 -18.20 -19.54
C PHE A 107 -5.56 -16.93 -19.55
N PRO A 108 -6.80 -16.93 -20.10
CA PRO A 108 -7.67 -15.76 -20.04
C PRO A 108 -8.11 -15.44 -18.62
N ALA A 109 -8.36 -16.43 -17.75
CA ALA A 109 -8.69 -16.19 -16.34
C ALA A 109 -7.55 -15.48 -15.60
N ALA A 110 -6.31 -15.97 -15.74
CA ALA A 110 -5.13 -15.36 -15.13
C ALA A 110 -4.91 -13.92 -15.62
N GLY A 111 -5.05 -13.68 -16.93
CA GLY A 111 -4.98 -12.34 -17.52
C GLY A 111 -6.10 -11.43 -17.02
N LEU A 112 -7.34 -11.92 -16.93
CA LEU A 112 -8.49 -11.17 -16.44
C LEU A 112 -8.35 -10.80 -14.95
N ILE A 113 -7.79 -11.71 -14.13
CA ILE A 113 -7.44 -11.47 -12.73
C ILE A 113 -6.36 -10.40 -12.63
N GLY A 114 -5.31 -10.47 -13.45
CA GLY A 114 -4.26 -9.45 -13.51
C GLY A 114 -4.79 -8.07 -13.87
N VAL A 115 -5.67 -7.99 -14.88
CA VAL A 115 -6.34 -6.73 -15.29
C VAL A 115 -7.29 -6.22 -14.22
N LEU A 116 -8.05 -7.09 -13.56
CA LEU A 116 -8.91 -6.74 -12.42
C LEU A 116 -8.11 -6.15 -11.27
N ILE A 117 -7.03 -6.82 -10.86
CA ILE A 117 -6.16 -6.38 -9.77
C ILE A 117 -5.49 -5.05 -10.15
N SER A 118 -4.93 -4.94 -11.36
CA SER A 118 -4.29 -3.71 -11.84
C SER A 118 -5.27 -2.55 -11.92
N SER A 119 -6.50 -2.78 -12.41
CA SER A 119 -7.55 -1.76 -12.50
C SER A 119 -8.11 -1.36 -11.12
N LEU A 120 -8.12 -2.29 -10.15
CA LEU A 120 -8.49 -2.04 -8.77
C LEU A 120 -7.39 -1.26 -8.01
N ILE A 121 -6.12 -1.53 -8.32
CA ILE A 121 -4.95 -0.78 -7.83
C ILE A 121 -4.94 0.65 -8.41
N ALA A 122 -5.25 0.80 -9.69
CA ALA A 122 -5.28 2.09 -10.39
C ALA A 122 -6.55 2.93 -10.11
N GLY A 123 -7.63 2.30 -9.60
CA GLY A 123 -8.84 3.00 -9.16
C GLY A 123 -9.81 3.40 -10.26
N HIS A 124 -9.81 2.70 -11.40
CA HIS A 124 -10.49 3.11 -12.64
C HIS A 124 -11.84 2.43 -12.96
N LEU A 125 -12.41 1.60 -12.07
CA LEU A 125 -13.58 0.79 -12.43
C LEU A 125 -14.92 1.32 -11.89
N ASP A 126 -15.93 1.34 -12.77
CA ASP A 126 -17.35 1.54 -12.43
C ASP A 126 -17.97 0.23 -11.89
N SER A 127 -19.00 0.33 -11.04
CA SER A 127 -19.60 -0.82 -10.33
C SER A 127 -20.15 -1.90 -11.28
N THR A 128 -20.58 -1.50 -12.47
CA THR A 128 -21.08 -2.39 -13.53
C THR A 128 -19.95 -3.22 -14.16
N GLN A 129 -18.76 -2.65 -14.33
CA GLN A 129 -17.60 -3.37 -14.86
C GLN A 129 -17.05 -4.37 -13.83
N ILE A 130 -17.07 -4.01 -12.55
CA ILE A 130 -16.72 -4.93 -11.45
C ILE A 130 -17.63 -6.16 -11.47
N LEU A 131 -18.94 -5.97 -11.65
CA LEU A 131 -19.91 -7.07 -11.68
C LEU A 131 -19.66 -8.03 -12.85
N VAL A 132 -19.39 -7.50 -14.06
CA VAL A 132 -19.10 -8.32 -15.25
C VAL A 132 -17.81 -9.12 -15.09
N HIS A 133 -16.77 -8.51 -14.54
CA HIS A 133 -15.50 -9.19 -14.33
C HIS A 133 -15.58 -10.24 -13.22
N ILE A 134 -16.35 -9.98 -12.14
CA ILE A 134 -16.63 -10.98 -11.10
C ILE A 134 -17.46 -12.13 -11.66
N ALA A 135 -18.52 -11.86 -12.43
CA ALA A 135 -19.34 -12.90 -13.04
C ALA A 135 -18.52 -13.77 -13.99
N THR A 136 -17.67 -13.16 -14.83
CA THR A 136 -16.77 -13.88 -15.72
C THR A 136 -15.79 -14.75 -14.93
N LEU A 137 -15.17 -14.19 -13.88
CA LEU A 137 -14.25 -14.93 -13.01
C LEU A 137 -14.93 -16.10 -12.31
N VAL A 138 -16.14 -15.92 -11.77
CA VAL A 138 -16.91 -16.97 -11.11
C VAL A 138 -17.24 -18.08 -12.09
N THR A 139 -17.72 -17.76 -13.30
CA THR A 139 -18.03 -18.80 -14.30
C THR A 139 -16.79 -19.52 -14.77
N THR A 140 -15.70 -18.81 -15.05
CA THR A 140 -14.44 -19.45 -15.48
C THR A 140 -13.85 -20.32 -14.38
N THR A 141 -13.88 -19.86 -13.12
CA THR A 141 -13.42 -20.65 -11.97
C THR A 141 -14.32 -21.85 -11.72
N THR A 142 -15.64 -21.69 -11.83
CA THR A 142 -16.61 -22.79 -11.67
C THR A 142 -16.44 -23.83 -12.77
N ALA A 143 -16.22 -23.41 -14.02
CA ALA A 143 -15.93 -24.31 -15.13
C ALA A 143 -14.58 -25.02 -14.95
N SER A 144 -13.52 -24.31 -14.53
CA SER A 144 -12.22 -24.92 -14.24
C SER A 144 -12.27 -25.92 -13.09
N VAL A 145 -12.99 -25.61 -12.01
CA VAL A 145 -13.21 -26.53 -10.88
C VAL A 145 -14.01 -27.75 -11.33
N LEU A 146 -15.02 -27.58 -12.19
CA LEU A 146 -15.80 -28.70 -12.72
C LEU A 146 -14.94 -29.65 -13.56
N VAL A 147 -14.07 -29.11 -14.42
CA VAL A 147 -13.10 -29.88 -15.24
C VAL A 147 -12.08 -30.61 -14.35
N ILE A 148 -11.56 -29.95 -13.31
CA ILE A 148 -10.61 -30.58 -12.38
C ILE A 148 -11.29 -31.71 -11.59
N VAL A 149 -12.53 -31.51 -11.14
CA VAL A 149 -13.29 -32.52 -10.38
C VAL A 149 -13.68 -33.72 -11.25
N THR A 150 -13.89 -33.53 -12.57
CA THR A 150 -14.18 -34.64 -13.49
C THR A 150 -12.93 -35.41 -13.94
N GLU A 151 -11.73 -34.82 -13.88
CA GLU A 151 -10.47 -35.45 -14.33
C GLU A 151 -9.62 -36.14 -13.23
N VAL A 152 -9.96 -36.03 -11.95
CA VAL A 152 -9.09 -36.53 -10.84
C VAL A 152 -8.97 -38.06 -10.73
N GLN A 153 -9.50 -38.88 -11.65
CA GLN A 153 -9.14 -40.30 -11.71
C GLN A 153 -8.95 -40.83 -13.12
N VAL A 154 -7.71 -40.69 -13.63
CA VAL A 154 -7.19 -41.51 -14.74
C VAL A 154 -5.83 -42.11 -14.32
N HIS A 155 -5.71 -43.41 -14.52
CA HIS A 155 -4.59 -44.25 -14.13
C HIS A 155 -3.34 -43.92 -14.98
N GLY A 156 -2.24 -43.55 -14.32
CA GLY A 156 -0.87 -43.68 -14.83
C GLY A 156 -0.39 -42.64 -15.86
N ASP A 157 0.53 -41.79 -15.41
CA ASP A 157 1.56 -41.09 -16.20
C ASP A 157 1.14 -40.11 -17.28
N LEU A 158 0.44 -39.02 -16.91
CA LEU A 158 0.75 -37.68 -17.45
C LEU A 158 0.10 -36.58 -16.60
N THR A 159 0.92 -35.77 -15.92
CA THR A 159 0.46 -34.62 -15.11
C THR A 159 0.62 -33.28 -15.84
N ILE A 160 -0.40 -32.45 -15.63
CA ILE A 160 -0.75 -31.18 -16.28
C ILE A 160 0.28 -30.04 -16.01
N PRO A 161 0.54 -29.14 -16.98
CA PRO A 161 1.58 -28.12 -16.90
C PRO A 161 1.10 -26.85 -16.18
N TRP A 162 1.15 -26.84 -14.85
CA TRP A 162 0.95 -25.64 -14.02
C TRP A 162 1.97 -24.47 -14.22
N PRO A 163 3.19 -24.65 -14.80
CA PRO A 163 4.10 -23.52 -15.05
C PRO A 163 3.50 -22.45 -15.98
N LEU A 164 2.58 -22.84 -16.86
CA LEU A 164 1.88 -21.97 -17.79
C LEU A 164 0.89 -21.03 -17.08
N ILE A 165 0.30 -21.46 -15.97
CA ILE A 165 -0.60 -20.66 -15.11
C ILE A 165 0.19 -19.54 -14.42
N VAL A 166 1.35 -19.89 -13.88
CA VAL A 166 2.26 -18.96 -13.20
C VAL A 166 2.83 -17.95 -14.21
N LEU A 167 3.21 -18.39 -15.41
CA LEU A 167 3.64 -17.51 -16.51
C LEU A 167 2.54 -16.54 -16.96
N GLY A 168 1.28 -16.98 -17.03
CA GLY A 168 0.14 -16.12 -17.36
C GLY A 168 -0.14 -15.03 -16.31
N VAL A 169 -0.06 -15.37 -15.01
CA VAL A 169 -0.20 -14.41 -13.91
C VAL A 169 0.95 -13.42 -13.87
N ILE A 170 2.19 -13.88 -14.08
CA ILE A 170 3.37 -13.01 -14.15
C ILE A 170 3.31 -12.08 -15.37
N GLY A 171 2.88 -12.58 -16.53
CA GLY A 171 2.69 -11.77 -17.75
C GLY A 171 1.63 -10.67 -17.59
N GLY A 172 0.52 -10.96 -16.88
CA GLY A 172 -0.50 -9.97 -16.55
C GLY A 172 -0.05 -8.93 -15.51
N LEU A 173 0.88 -9.29 -14.62
CA LEU A 173 1.51 -8.36 -13.67
C LEU A 173 2.56 -7.46 -14.35
N LEU A 174 3.37 -8.02 -15.26
CA LEU A 174 4.43 -7.28 -15.96
C LEU A 174 3.89 -6.22 -16.92
N THR A 175 2.78 -6.50 -17.61
CA THR A 175 2.12 -5.49 -18.47
C THR A 175 1.50 -4.32 -17.69
N GLY A 176 1.32 -4.46 -16.37
CA GLY A 176 0.91 -3.37 -15.47
C GLY A 176 2.08 -2.57 -14.85
N ILE A 177 3.33 -3.00 -15.06
CA ILE A 177 4.54 -2.38 -14.45
C ILE A 177 5.26 -1.45 -15.44
N GLU A 178 4.90 -1.41 -16.72
CA GLU A 178 5.42 -0.39 -17.65
C GLU A 178 4.81 1.00 -17.36
N VAL A 179 5.49 1.74 -16.48
CA VAL A 179 5.42 3.20 -16.30
C VAL A 179 6.82 3.65 -15.87
N PRO A 180 7.39 4.82 -16.24
CA PRO A 180 7.10 5.81 -17.30
C PRO A 180 8.35 6.30 -18.10
N ALA A 181 8.13 6.95 -19.24
CA ALA A 181 9.05 7.92 -19.88
C ALA A 181 8.20 8.71 -20.89
N GLU A 182 8.17 10.04 -21.03
CA GLU A 182 8.96 11.19 -20.59
C GLU A 182 7.96 12.36 -20.47
N ARG A 183 8.01 13.13 -19.38
CA ARG A 183 7.60 14.54 -19.44
C ARG A 183 8.86 15.35 -19.22
N THR A 184 9.53 15.64 -20.32
CA THR A 184 10.57 16.65 -20.40
C THR A 184 9.95 17.97 -19.94
N SER A 185 10.42 18.44 -18.80
CA SER A 185 10.26 19.82 -18.37
C SER A 185 11.06 20.70 -19.32
N ASP A 186 10.38 21.28 -20.30
CA ASP A 186 10.86 22.51 -20.94
C ASP A 186 9.82 23.59 -20.66
N ASN A 187 10.05 24.32 -19.57
CA ASN A 187 9.30 25.53 -19.28
C ASN A 187 10.26 26.56 -18.70
N SER A 188 11.21 26.95 -19.54
CA SER A 188 12.06 28.12 -19.35
C SER A 188 12.02 28.98 -20.61
N ARG A 189 11.02 29.87 -20.70
CA ARG A 189 10.99 31.20 -21.36
C ARG A 189 9.60 31.53 -21.88
N GLN A 190 8.85 32.38 -21.18
CA GLN A 190 8.43 33.66 -21.74
C GLN A 190 7.81 34.55 -20.65
N LEU A 191 8.53 35.64 -20.36
CA LEU A 191 8.04 36.84 -19.72
C LEU A 191 7.35 37.69 -20.81
N GLY A 192 6.12 38.15 -20.60
CA GLY A 192 5.43 39.12 -21.47
C GLY A 192 4.00 39.43 -21.00
N PRO A 193 3.48 40.66 -21.17
CA PRO A 193 2.70 41.33 -20.13
C PRO A 193 1.18 41.39 -20.35
N ALA A 194 0.49 41.59 -19.21
CA ALA A 194 -0.79 42.27 -18.96
C ALA A 194 -1.88 42.30 -20.07
N THR A 195 -3.03 41.68 -19.75
CA THR A 195 -4.36 42.12 -20.22
C THR A 195 -5.38 41.98 -19.07
N ASP A 196 -6.22 43.01 -18.95
CA ASP A 196 -7.19 43.32 -17.88
C ASP A 196 -8.16 42.21 -17.42
N PRO A 197 -8.70 42.31 -16.18
CA PRO A 197 -9.67 41.39 -15.62
C PRO A 197 -11.11 41.82 -15.98
N GLY A 198 -11.89 40.87 -16.46
CA GLY A 198 -13.29 41.12 -16.78
C GLY A 198 -14.06 39.82 -16.99
N THR A 199 -14.21 39.02 -15.93
CA THR A 199 -15.37 38.13 -15.75
C THR A 199 -15.36 37.59 -14.33
N GLU A 200 -16.29 38.09 -13.52
CA GLU A 200 -16.73 37.45 -12.29
C GLU A 200 -17.35 36.10 -12.65
N GLU A 201 -16.69 35.01 -12.26
CA GLU A 201 -17.31 33.69 -12.19
C GLU A 201 -16.93 33.03 -10.86
N SER A 202 -17.80 33.28 -9.88
CA SER A 202 -18.22 32.39 -8.79
C SER A 202 -17.29 31.25 -8.37
N ASP A 203 -16.62 31.46 -7.23
CA ASP A 203 -16.59 30.56 -6.07
C ASP A 203 -16.20 29.09 -6.33
N GLY A 204 -14.89 28.85 -6.36
CA GLY A 204 -14.28 27.52 -6.33
C GLY A 204 -12.84 27.61 -5.85
N ASP A 205 -12.65 27.49 -4.54
CA ASP A 205 -11.36 27.40 -3.86
C ASP A 205 -10.36 26.48 -4.62
N PRO A 206 -9.31 27.03 -5.27
CA PRO A 206 -8.34 26.24 -6.02
C PRO A 206 -7.33 25.49 -5.12
N GLY A 207 -7.41 25.64 -3.80
CA GLY A 207 -6.43 25.07 -2.85
C GLY A 207 -6.74 23.64 -2.38
N ALA A 208 -7.91 23.10 -2.69
CA ALA A 208 -8.40 21.86 -2.08
C ALA A 208 -8.55 20.70 -3.08
N ASP A 209 -7.46 20.30 -3.74
CA ASP A 209 -7.36 18.96 -4.34
C ASP A 209 -7.30 17.93 -3.20
N ARG A 210 -8.47 17.67 -2.59
CA ARG A 210 -8.63 16.80 -1.43
C ARG A 210 -8.06 15.42 -1.78
N ALA A 211 -7.12 14.95 -0.97
CA ALA A 211 -6.66 13.57 -1.02
C ALA A 211 -7.86 12.64 -1.12
N HIS A 212 -7.87 11.75 -2.13
CA HIS A 212 -9.00 10.91 -2.49
C HIS A 212 -9.14 9.74 -1.50
N GLN A 213 -9.50 10.07 -0.27
CA GLN A 213 -9.79 9.09 0.77
C GLN A 213 -11.26 8.68 0.73
N SER A 214 -11.50 7.39 0.88
CA SER A 214 -12.85 6.85 1.03
C SER A 214 -12.83 5.81 2.16
N PRO A 215 -13.33 6.15 3.35
CA PRO A 215 -13.31 5.25 4.50
C PRO A 215 -13.99 3.90 4.23
N GLY A 216 -15.03 3.89 3.37
CA GLY A 216 -15.70 2.69 2.90
C GLY A 216 -14.78 1.76 2.09
N ARG A 217 -14.08 2.29 1.08
CA ARG A 217 -13.08 1.51 0.33
C ARG A 217 -11.96 1.02 1.24
N GLY A 218 -11.51 1.87 2.17
CA GLY A 218 -10.52 1.49 3.17
C GLY A 218 -10.94 0.31 4.06
N ARG A 219 -12.20 0.28 4.52
CA ARG A 219 -12.76 -0.86 5.27
C ARG A 219 -12.82 -2.13 4.43
N ALA A 220 -13.33 -2.03 3.20
CA ALA A 220 -13.44 -3.17 2.29
C ALA A 220 -12.06 -3.79 2.00
N LEU A 221 -11.06 -2.97 1.67
CA LEU A 221 -9.68 -3.42 1.43
C LEU A 221 -9.05 -4.09 2.66
N ILE A 222 -9.32 -3.57 3.86
CA ILE A 222 -8.84 -4.18 5.11
C ILE A 222 -9.47 -5.54 5.34
N VAL A 223 -10.80 -5.67 5.19
CA VAL A 223 -11.51 -6.95 5.36
C VAL A 223 -11.03 -7.96 4.32
N LEU A 224 -10.93 -7.57 3.05
CA LEU A 224 -10.42 -8.42 1.98
C LEU A 224 -8.96 -8.85 2.24
N GLY A 225 -8.10 -7.92 2.65
CA GLY A 225 -6.72 -8.22 3.01
C GLY A 225 -6.60 -9.23 4.17
N TRP A 226 -7.42 -9.09 5.21
CA TRP A 226 -7.44 -10.02 6.34
C TRP A 226 -7.97 -11.41 5.96
N THR A 227 -9.02 -11.48 5.14
CA THR A 227 -9.56 -12.76 4.66
C THR A 227 -8.54 -13.51 3.79
N LEU A 228 -7.86 -12.82 2.87
CA LEU A 228 -6.75 -13.38 2.08
C LEU A 228 -5.59 -13.86 2.96
N ARG A 229 -5.25 -13.11 4.02
CA ARG A 229 -4.21 -13.51 4.99
C ARG A 229 -4.60 -14.78 5.76
N GLY A 230 -5.86 -14.88 6.17
CA GLY A 230 -6.40 -16.09 6.83
C GLY A 230 -6.36 -17.31 5.90
N LEU A 231 -6.76 -17.15 4.64
CA LEU A 231 -6.68 -18.19 3.62
C LEU A 231 -5.23 -18.64 3.39
N THR A 232 -4.30 -17.69 3.33
CA THR A 232 -2.85 -17.97 3.20
C THR A 232 -2.35 -18.85 4.35
N LEU A 233 -2.72 -18.51 5.60
CA LEU A 233 -2.34 -19.30 6.77
C LEU A 233 -2.92 -20.72 6.71
N LEU A 234 -4.18 -20.85 6.29
CA LEU A 234 -4.83 -22.15 6.12
C LEU A 234 -4.10 -23.00 5.07
N MET A 235 -3.71 -22.42 3.94
CA MET A 235 -2.94 -23.12 2.90
C MET A 235 -1.59 -23.61 3.42
N PHE A 236 -0.88 -22.81 4.22
CA PHE A 236 0.37 -23.26 4.84
C PHE A 236 0.15 -24.40 5.85
N LEU A 237 -0.92 -24.34 6.64
CA LEU A 237 -1.26 -25.37 7.64
C LEU A 237 -1.65 -26.71 6.99
N ILE A 238 -2.38 -26.67 5.87
CA ILE A 238 -2.81 -27.87 5.13
C ILE A 238 -1.73 -28.37 4.17
N GLY A 239 -0.92 -27.47 3.60
CA GLY A 239 0.04 -27.82 2.56
C GLY A 239 1.16 -28.74 3.04
N ALA A 240 1.63 -28.59 4.29
CA ALA A 240 2.67 -29.45 4.84
C ALA A 240 2.23 -30.93 5.04
N PRO A 241 1.09 -31.23 5.71
CA PRO A 241 0.62 -32.61 5.79
C PRO A 241 0.23 -33.18 4.42
N LEU A 242 -0.39 -32.35 3.55
CA LEU A 242 -0.72 -32.78 2.20
C LEU A 242 0.54 -33.16 1.39
N TYR A 243 1.63 -32.42 1.55
CA TYR A 243 2.93 -32.76 0.94
C TYR A 243 3.45 -34.11 1.43
N ASP A 244 3.42 -34.33 2.74
CA ASP A 244 3.92 -35.56 3.36
C ASP A 244 3.09 -36.78 2.92
N ASP A 245 1.76 -36.65 2.89
CA ASP A 245 0.85 -37.69 2.38
C ASP A 245 1.11 -37.97 0.90
N LEU A 246 1.22 -36.94 0.04
CA LEU A 246 1.46 -37.13 -1.40
C LEU A 246 2.81 -37.80 -1.66
N VAL A 247 3.85 -37.43 -0.92
CA VAL A 247 5.21 -37.97 -1.12
C VAL A 247 5.32 -39.40 -0.57
N SER A 248 4.68 -39.68 0.57
CA SER A 248 4.76 -40.99 1.21
C SER A 248 3.88 -42.05 0.56
N GLU A 249 2.67 -41.70 0.10
CA GLU A 249 1.71 -42.67 -0.45
C GLU A 249 1.86 -42.87 -1.96
N ALA A 250 2.21 -41.84 -2.73
CA ALA A 250 2.13 -41.90 -4.20
C ALA A 250 3.40 -42.44 -4.88
N GLY A 251 4.45 -42.81 -4.12
CA GLY A 251 5.67 -43.43 -4.66
C GLY A 251 6.37 -42.56 -5.72
N LEU A 252 6.25 -41.24 -5.59
CA LEU A 252 6.68 -40.30 -6.63
C LEU A 252 8.21 -40.30 -6.81
N PRO A 253 8.70 -40.06 -8.04
CA PRO A 253 10.14 -39.90 -8.28
C PRO A 253 10.71 -38.71 -7.49
N LEU A 254 11.91 -38.87 -6.94
CA LEU A 254 12.57 -37.88 -6.07
C LEU A 254 12.67 -36.47 -6.69
N TRP A 255 12.75 -36.36 -8.02
CA TRP A 255 12.85 -35.08 -8.73
C TRP A 255 11.54 -34.27 -8.73
N THR A 256 10.39 -34.90 -8.45
CA THR A 256 9.08 -34.22 -8.38
C THR A 256 8.84 -33.54 -7.04
N HIS A 257 9.51 -33.98 -5.98
CA HIS A 257 9.40 -33.44 -4.62
C HIS A 257 9.66 -31.92 -4.55
N PRO A 258 10.73 -31.36 -5.16
CA PRO A 258 10.92 -29.91 -5.16
C PRO A 258 9.83 -29.17 -5.95
N LEU A 259 9.31 -29.75 -7.04
CA LEU A 259 8.24 -29.12 -7.83
C LEU A 259 6.94 -29.04 -7.02
N LEU A 260 6.60 -30.11 -6.30
CA LEU A 260 5.43 -30.13 -5.42
C LEU A 260 5.60 -29.15 -4.24
N ALA A 261 6.78 -29.09 -3.64
CA ALA A 261 7.08 -28.13 -2.59
C ALA A 261 6.93 -26.68 -3.09
N VAL A 262 7.46 -26.37 -4.27
CA VAL A 262 7.29 -25.06 -4.91
C VAL A 262 5.81 -24.76 -5.18
N ALA A 263 5.06 -25.72 -5.72
CA ALA A 263 3.63 -25.56 -6.00
C ALA A 263 2.79 -25.30 -4.74
N LEU A 264 3.19 -25.85 -3.59
CA LEU A 264 2.51 -25.62 -2.30
C LEU A 264 2.94 -24.33 -1.60
N VAL A 265 4.18 -23.87 -1.80
CA VAL A 265 4.75 -22.71 -1.09
C VAL A 265 4.54 -21.40 -1.84
N VAL A 266 4.68 -21.39 -3.17
CA VAL A 266 4.65 -20.15 -3.96
C VAL A 266 3.28 -19.46 -3.94
N PRO A 267 2.14 -20.13 -4.17
CA PRO A 267 0.84 -19.45 -4.18
C PRO A 267 0.49 -18.79 -2.84
N PRO A 268 0.69 -19.43 -1.67
CA PRO A 268 0.53 -18.77 -0.38
C PRO A 268 1.45 -17.54 -0.21
N LEU A 269 2.71 -17.59 -0.68
CA LEU A 269 3.61 -16.43 -0.62
C LEU A 269 3.12 -15.27 -1.50
N LEU A 270 2.57 -15.55 -2.68
CA LEU A 270 1.97 -14.53 -3.55
C LEU A 270 0.73 -13.91 -2.90
N LEU A 271 -0.17 -14.74 -2.37
CA LEU A 271 -1.36 -14.27 -1.64
C LEU A 271 -0.99 -13.44 -0.42
N LEU A 272 0.08 -13.81 0.28
CA LEU A 272 0.62 -13.01 1.37
C LEU A 272 1.02 -11.61 0.91
N GLY A 273 1.77 -11.51 -0.21
CA GLY A 273 2.18 -10.23 -0.79
C GLY A 273 0.99 -9.36 -1.20
N VAL A 274 0.01 -9.94 -1.90
CA VAL A 274 -1.23 -9.25 -2.28
C VAL A 274 -2.01 -8.78 -1.06
N SER A 275 -2.16 -9.64 -0.04
CA SER A 275 -2.84 -9.29 1.21
C SER A 275 -2.15 -8.13 1.92
N ALA A 276 -0.81 -8.08 1.92
CA ALA A 276 -0.05 -7.00 2.52
C ALA A 276 -0.30 -5.66 1.80
N GLY A 277 -0.29 -5.65 0.47
CA GLY A 277 -0.59 -4.46 -0.33
C GLY A 277 -2.02 -3.94 -0.13
N LEU A 278 -3.01 -4.85 -0.08
CA LEU A 278 -4.41 -4.49 0.19
C LEU A 278 -4.58 -3.88 1.59
N LEU A 279 -3.96 -4.49 2.59
CA LEU A 279 -3.99 -4.00 3.96
C LEU A 279 -3.34 -2.62 4.07
N GLU A 280 -2.18 -2.42 3.45
CA GLU A 280 -1.49 -1.12 3.44
C GLU A 280 -2.34 -0.05 2.75
N ARG A 281 -2.86 -0.32 1.55
CA ARG A 281 -3.72 0.62 0.83
C ARG A 281 -5.00 0.94 1.60
N GLY A 282 -5.62 -0.09 2.19
CA GLY A 282 -6.79 0.06 3.05
C GLY A 282 -6.52 0.92 4.28
N ARG A 283 -5.34 0.77 4.90
CA ARG A 283 -4.90 1.64 6.01
C ARG A 283 -4.70 3.08 5.56
N ARG A 284 -4.09 3.32 4.39
CA ARG A 284 -3.87 4.68 3.87
C ARG A 284 -5.20 5.41 3.58
N HIS A 285 -6.21 4.71 3.08
CA HIS A 285 -7.58 5.27 2.91
C HIS A 285 -8.31 5.57 4.22
N ARG A 286 -7.84 5.01 5.34
CA ARG A 286 -8.37 5.27 6.69
C ARG A 286 -7.44 6.12 7.53
N HIS A 287 -6.29 6.52 7.00
CA HIS A 287 -5.34 7.34 7.71
C HIS A 287 -5.95 8.72 7.90
N ARG A 288 -5.89 9.26 9.12
CA ARG A 288 -6.58 10.51 9.44
C ARG A 288 -5.90 11.68 8.72
N ILE A 289 -6.72 12.46 8.02
CA ILE A 289 -6.37 13.78 7.50
C ILE A 289 -6.97 14.83 8.43
N ILE A 290 -6.20 15.86 8.70
CA ILE A 290 -6.61 17.05 9.44
C ILE A 290 -7.28 17.99 8.42
N PRO A 291 -8.60 18.21 8.52
CA PRO A 291 -9.32 19.02 7.55
C PRO A 291 -8.96 20.50 7.67
N SER A 292 -8.72 20.97 8.89
CA SER A 292 -8.25 22.32 9.21
C SER A 292 -7.36 22.25 10.44
N PHE A 293 -6.29 23.04 10.46
CA PHE A 293 -5.38 23.14 11.59
C PHE A 293 -6.01 23.79 12.82
N GLU A 294 -7.16 24.47 12.67
CA GLU A 294 -7.96 24.99 13.80
C GLU A 294 -8.40 23.88 14.76
N GLU A 295 -8.57 22.63 14.28
CA GLU A 295 -8.90 21.48 15.14
C GLU A 295 -7.77 21.14 16.14
N LEU A 296 -6.56 21.66 15.92
CA LEU A 296 -5.43 21.48 16.82
C LEU A 296 -5.40 22.50 17.96
N THR A 297 -6.20 23.58 17.88
CA THR A 297 -6.27 24.59 18.92
C THR A 297 -6.74 23.96 20.24
N GLY A 298 -5.94 24.14 21.30
CA GLY A 298 -6.19 23.53 22.61
C GLY A 298 -5.91 22.03 22.70
N GLN A 299 -5.49 21.38 21.60
CA GLN A 299 -5.07 19.98 21.60
C GLN A 299 -3.55 19.89 21.80
N ARG A 300 -3.10 18.82 22.47
CA ARG A 300 -1.68 18.53 22.58
C ARG A 300 -1.21 17.81 21.31
N TYR A 301 -0.39 18.47 20.49
CA TYR A 301 0.19 17.88 19.29
C TYR A 301 1.70 18.10 19.19
N LEU A 302 2.38 17.21 18.46
CA LEU A 302 3.78 17.34 18.08
C LEU A 302 3.83 17.58 16.58
N LEU A 303 4.52 18.64 16.17
CA LEU A 303 4.68 19.00 14.77
C LEU A 303 5.90 18.30 14.20
N TYR A 304 5.73 17.55 13.12
CA TYR A 304 6.80 16.88 12.40
C TYR A 304 7.03 17.59 11.05
N LEU A 305 8.11 18.35 10.98
CA LEU A 305 8.57 19.08 9.80
C LEU A 305 9.66 18.30 9.09
N ARG A 306 9.56 18.24 7.77
CA ARG A 306 10.54 17.56 6.93
C ARG A 306 10.41 18.00 5.48
N PRO A 307 11.50 17.95 4.71
CA PRO A 307 11.41 18.08 3.26
C PRO A 307 10.70 16.87 2.65
N PHE A 308 9.79 17.10 1.69
CA PHE A 308 9.01 16.03 1.04
C PHE A 308 9.86 15.00 0.29
N ALA A 309 11.11 15.33 -0.05
CA ALA A 309 12.03 14.42 -0.72
C ALA A 309 12.35 13.14 0.08
N ILE A 310 12.18 13.16 1.42
CA ILE A 310 12.43 11.98 2.25
C ILE A 310 11.20 11.06 2.39
N ASP A 311 10.03 11.49 1.93
CA ASP A 311 8.76 10.77 2.07
C ASP A 311 8.80 9.37 1.43
N PRO A 312 9.33 9.18 0.20
CA PRO A 312 9.40 7.86 -0.41
C PRO A 312 10.23 6.86 0.43
N ALA A 313 11.39 7.28 0.93
CA ALA A 313 12.25 6.45 1.78
C ALA A 313 11.56 6.14 3.12
N MET A 314 10.89 7.13 3.70
CA MET A 314 10.18 6.98 4.98
C MET A 314 8.87 6.19 4.86
N ALA A 315 8.31 6.07 3.65
CA ALA A 315 7.15 5.25 3.33
C ALA A 315 7.48 3.76 3.10
N LEU A 316 8.76 3.41 2.96
CA LEU A 316 9.17 2.00 2.86
C LEU A 316 8.92 1.27 4.19
N PRO A 317 8.64 -0.03 4.14
CA PRO A 317 8.63 -0.84 5.35
C PRO A 317 10.06 -0.89 5.92
N PRO A 318 10.22 -0.87 7.25
CA PRO A 318 11.53 -1.09 7.83
C PRO A 318 12.02 -2.48 7.46
N GLU A 319 13.16 -2.53 6.75
CA GLU A 319 13.82 -3.74 6.26
C GLU A 319 14.05 -4.76 7.39
N GLU A 320 14.09 -4.26 8.63
CA GLU A 320 14.47 -5.01 9.82
C GLU A 320 13.44 -5.01 10.95
N ALA A 321 12.20 -4.58 10.71
CA ALA A 321 11.12 -5.14 11.53
C ALA A 321 11.21 -6.68 11.38
N PRO A 322 10.97 -7.46 12.44
CA PRO A 322 11.46 -8.84 12.59
C PRO A 322 11.29 -9.62 11.29
N GLY A 323 12.32 -10.39 10.90
CA GLY A 323 12.27 -11.19 9.67
C GLY A 323 10.94 -11.93 9.57
N TRP A 324 10.44 -12.20 8.35
CA TRP A 324 9.10 -12.75 8.11
C TRP A 324 8.68 -13.85 9.12
N SER A 325 9.61 -14.71 9.54
CA SER A 325 9.44 -15.79 10.52
C SER A 325 9.18 -15.37 11.98
N THR A 326 9.35 -14.09 12.31
CA THR A 326 9.30 -13.55 13.68
C THR A 326 8.31 -12.40 13.85
N ARG A 327 7.70 -11.94 12.75
CA ARG A 327 6.46 -11.15 12.81
C ARG A 327 5.29 -12.12 12.98
N SER A 328 4.31 -11.70 13.77
CA SER A 328 3.03 -12.39 13.71
C SER A 328 2.49 -12.28 12.27
N PRO A 329 1.89 -13.33 11.69
CA PRO A 329 1.13 -13.18 10.44
C PRO A 329 -0.02 -12.17 10.60
N PHE A 330 -0.39 -11.82 11.85
CA PHE A 330 -1.36 -10.80 12.21
C PHE A 330 -0.76 -9.42 12.49
N GLU A 331 0.54 -9.21 12.27
CA GLU A 331 1.13 -7.88 12.32
C GLU A 331 1.18 -7.25 10.92
N LEU A 332 0.59 -6.06 10.82
CA LEU A 332 0.59 -5.27 9.61
C LEU A 332 1.96 -4.63 9.40
N PRO A 333 2.55 -4.71 8.18
CA PRO A 333 3.72 -3.89 7.88
C PRO A 333 3.34 -2.41 8.04
N GLY A 334 4.19 -1.68 8.76
CA GLY A 334 4.14 -0.22 8.87
C GLY A 334 5.33 0.39 8.15
N THR A 335 5.31 1.71 7.99
CA THR A 335 6.38 2.47 7.33
C THR A 335 7.49 2.84 8.34
N HIS A 336 8.67 3.25 7.86
CA HIS A 336 9.70 3.84 8.73
C HIS A 336 9.16 5.03 9.53
N GLU A 337 8.39 5.91 8.89
CA GLU A 337 7.72 7.03 9.56
C GLU A 337 6.76 6.55 10.65
N GLU A 338 5.89 5.59 10.36
CA GLU A 338 4.96 5.06 11.34
C GLU A 338 5.71 4.41 12.52
N PHE A 339 6.81 3.70 12.24
CA PHE A 339 7.64 3.10 13.27
C PHE A 339 8.25 4.15 14.20
N LEU A 340 8.82 5.21 13.63
CA LEU A 340 9.48 6.28 14.38
C LEU A 340 8.46 7.14 15.15
N MET A 341 7.42 7.61 14.47
CA MET A 341 6.39 8.46 15.07
C MET A 341 5.63 7.74 16.19
N ARG A 342 5.47 6.41 16.11
CA ARG A 342 4.85 5.64 17.20
C ARG A 342 5.53 5.84 18.56
N GLN A 343 6.82 6.15 18.60
CA GLN A 343 7.55 6.38 19.86
C GLN A 343 7.10 7.67 20.56
N PHE A 344 6.50 8.61 19.81
CA PHE A 344 6.08 9.92 20.31
C PHE A 344 4.57 10.05 20.52
N ARG A 345 3.77 9.07 20.08
CA ARG A 345 2.29 9.11 20.18
C ARG A 345 1.76 9.26 21.60
N GLY A 346 2.54 8.89 22.62
CA GLY A 346 2.18 9.08 24.03
C GLY A 346 2.21 10.53 24.50
N PHE A 347 2.76 11.45 23.70
CA PHE A 347 2.95 12.86 24.06
C PHE A 347 1.99 13.82 23.34
N GLY A 348 1.15 13.31 22.43
CA GLY A 348 0.21 14.12 21.66
C GLY A 348 -0.08 13.52 20.28
N ARG A 349 -1.01 14.15 19.56
CA ARG A 349 -1.23 13.88 18.13
C ARG A 349 0.03 14.24 17.36
N ILE A 350 0.45 13.43 16.40
CA ILE A 350 1.63 13.75 15.59
C ILE A 350 1.13 14.27 14.26
N VAL A 351 1.47 15.51 13.97
CA VAL A 351 0.95 16.28 12.84
C VAL A 351 2.10 16.60 11.90
N ALA A 352 1.88 16.44 10.61
CA ALA A 352 2.82 16.86 9.58
C ALA A 352 2.07 17.52 8.43
N ILE A 353 2.75 18.38 7.70
CA ILE A 353 2.20 18.96 6.46
C ILE A 353 2.38 17.93 5.35
N GLY A 354 1.34 17.73 4.55
CA GLY A 354 1.38 16.87 3.38
C GLY A 354 1.89 17.60 2.15
N GLN A 355 2.44 16.85 1.20
CA GLN A 355 2.87 17.41 -0.07
C GLN A 355 1.65 17.92 -0.86
N PRO A 356 1.68 19.13 -1.44
CA PRO A 356 0.62 19.62 -2.31
C PRO A 356 0.32 18.64 -3.45
N GLY A 357 -0.97 18.35 -3.70
CA GLY A 357 -1.41 17.39 -4.72
C GLY A 357 -1.24 15.91 -4.36
N GLU A 358 -0.87 15.58 -3.12
CA GLU A 358 -0.78 14.19 -2.66
C GLU A 358 -2.14 13.49 -2.71
N ARG A 359 -2.28 12.46 -3.56
CA ARG A 359 -3.57 11.75 -3.74
C ARG A 359 -3.97 10.91 -2.52
N LEU A 360 -3.01 10.28 -1.87
CA LEU A 360 -3.27 9.41 -0.73
C LEU A 360 -2.09 9.45 0.26
N PRO A 361 -2.32 9.88 1.50
CA PRO A 361 -1.23 10.11 2.44
C PRO A 361 -0.49 8.81 2.82
N ALA A 362 0.83 8.91 2.92
CA ALA A 362 1.65 7.87 3.52
C ALA A 362 1.26 7.64 5.00
N LEU A 363 1.43 6.40 5.50
CA LEU A 363 1.19 6.07 6.91
C LEU A 363 2.27 6.69 7.78
N GLY A 364 1.90 7.28 8.92
CA GLY A 364 2.84 7.97 9.78
C GLY A 364 2.18 9.02 10.67
N ALA A 365 2.66 10.25 10.56
CA ALA A 365 2.03 11.44 11.12
C ALA A 365 0.68 11.72 10.41
N GLU A 366 -0.27 12.31 11.13
CA GLU A 366 -1.52 12.82 10.58
C GLU A 366 -1.21 14.00 9.64
N ARG A 367 -1.80 14.00 8.44
CA ARG A 367 -1.53 15.03 7.42
C ARG A 367 -2.54 16.17 7.50
N GLY A 368 -2.07 17.40 7.55
CA GLY A 368 -2.84 18.56 7.12
C GLY A 368 -2.23 19.15 5.85
N TYR A 369 -3.03 19.83 5.04
CA TYR A 369 -2.57 20.45 3.80
C TYR A 369 -2.78 21.95 3.91
N LEU A 370 -1.77 22.72 3.50
CA LEU A 370 -1.82 24.17 3.47
C LEU A 370 -2.04 24.65 2.04
N PRO A 371 -2.67 25.81 1.86
CA PRO A 371 -2.65 26.53 0.59
C PRO A 371 -1.20 26.77 0.14
N VAL A 372 -1.01 26.89 -1.18
CA VAL A 372 0.33 27.15 -1.76
C VAL A 372 0.83 28.55 -1.37
N ASP A 373 -0.09 29.49 -1.19
CA ASP A 373 0.20 30.85 -0.75
C ASP A 373 0.16 30.96 0.78
N ASN A 374 0.99 31.84 1.37
CA ASN A 374 1.07 32.13 2.81
C ASN A 374 1.28 30.91 3.73
N TRP A 375 1.88 29.83 3.20
CA TRP A 375 2.15 28.62 3.98
C TRP A 375 3.08 28.88 5.18
N GLN A 376 3.98 29.87 5.08
CA GLN A 376 4.94 30.22 6.13
C GLN A 376 4.24 30.67 7.41
N ASP A 377 3.27 31.58 7.32
CA ASP A 377 2.54 32.08 8.50
C ASP A 377 1.82 30.95 9.24
N ALA A 378 1.18 30.05 8.47
CA ALA A 378 0.51 28.88 9.03
C ALA A 378 1.49 27.89 9.68
N VAL A 379 2.69 27.70 9.11
CA VAL A 379 3.75 26.91 9.75
C VAL A 379 4.22 27.56 11.04
N SER A 380 4.43 28.88 11.05
CA SER A 380 4.83 29.62 12.26
C SER A 380 3.78 29.50 13.38
N GLU A 381 2.49 29.55 13.06
CA GLU A 381 1.42 29.27 14.02
C GLU A 381 1.46 27.84 14.55
N LEU A 382 1.66 26.86 13.66
CA LEU A 382 1.78 25.46 14.04
C LEU A 382 3.00 25.20 14.94
N ILE A 383 4.13 25.86 14.69
CA ILE A 383 5.33 25.78 15.52
C ILE A 383 5.05 26.33 16.92
N ARG A 384 4.42 27.52 17.02
CA ARG A 384 4.09 28.16 18.31
C ARG A 384 3.13 27.32 19.15
N GLY A 385 2.12 26.71 18.53
CA GLY A 385 1.13 25.87 19.21
C GLY A 385 1.61 24.44 19.53
N ALA A 386 2.76 24.02 19.02
CA ALA A 386 3.21 22.64 19.17
C ALA A 386 3.73 22.34 20.60
N HIS A 387 3.37 21.17 21.11
CA HIS A 387 3.97 20.64 22.35
C HIS A 387 5.47 20.40 22.19
N ALA A 388 5.86 19.87 21.04
CA ALA A 388 7.25 19.75 20.59
C ALA A 388 7.31 19.77 19.05
N VAL A 389 8.40 20.28 18.52
CA VAL A 389 8.69 20.35 17.07
C VAL A 389 9.80 19.36 16.76
N ILE A 390 9.54 18.46 15.82
CA ILE A 390 10.47 17.45 15.32
C ILE A 390 10.82 17.83 13.89
N ILE A 391 12.09 18.09 13.61
CA ILE A 391 12.56 18.47 12.27
C ILE A 391 13.48 17.38 11.74
N SER A 392 13.29 16.97 10.49
CA SER A 392 14.28 16.15 9.78
C SER A 392 15.46 17.02 9.34
N ALA A 393 16.65 16.78 9.90
CA ALA A 393 17.85 17.56 9.64
C ALA A 393 18.48 17.19 8.29
N VAL A 394 17.83 17.63 7.21
CA VAL A 394 18.18 17.38 5.82
C VAL A 394 18.23 18.73 5.09
N PRO A 395 19.24 19.00 4.25
CA PRO A 395 19.39 20.28 3.57
C PRO A 395 18.20 20.57 2.64
N GLY A 396 17.85 21.85 2.52
CA GLY A 396 16.73 22.33 1.72
C GLY A 396 16.28 23.71 2.16
N SER A 397 15.96 24.60 1.21
CA SER A 397 15.59 25.99 1.51
C SER A 397 14.40 26.10 2.45
N GLY A 398 13.35 25.30 2.21
CA GLY A 398 12.19 25.20 3.10
C GLY A 398 12.58 24.72 4.50
N THR A 399 13.39 23.66 4.60
CA THR A 399 13.85 23.13 5.89
C THR A 399 14.70 24.13 6.67
N MET A 400 15.54 24.95 6.01
CA MET A 400 16.34 25.98 6.68
C MET A 400 15.45 27.10 7.24
N TRP A 401 14.44 27.51 6.47
CA TRP A 401 13.44 28.46 6.95
C TRP A 401 12.66 27.87 8.13
N GLU A 402 12.16 26.63 8.03
CA GLU A 402 11.45 25.94 9.11
C GLU A 402 12.30 25.79 10.38
N PHE A 403 13.60 25.49 10.22
CA PHE A 403 14.53 25.37 11.35
C PHE A 403 14.76 26.72 12.03
N THR A 404 15.09 27.77 11.27
CA THR A 404 15.30 29.12 11.82
C THR A 404 14.02 29.66 12.47
N GLU A 405 12.87 29.43 11.85
CA GLU A 405 11.57 29.78 12.41
C GLU A 405 11.30 29.03 13.71
N ALA A 406 11.63 27.74 13.78
CA ALA A 406 11.51 26.97 15.02
C ALA A 406 12.45 27.48 16.12
N LEU A 407 13.66 27.96 15.80
CA LEU A 407 14.53 28.59 16.80
C LEU A 407 13.88 29.81 17.43
N HIS A 408 13.25 30.66 16.61
CA HIS A 408 12.58 31.88 17.05
C HIS A 408 11.27 31.62 17.79
N ALA A 409 10.44 30.72 17.27
CA ALA A 409 9.06 30.52 17.73
C ALA A 409 8.90 29.44 18.82
N THR A 410 9.95 28.71 19.20
CA THR A 410 9.87 27.67 20.25
C THR A 410 11.01 27.73 21.26
N THR A 411 10.80 27.09 22.41
CA THR A 411 11.86 26.94 23.42
C THR A 411 12.79 25.78 23.06
N PRO A 412 14.09 25.83 23.41
CA PRO A 412 15.07 24.79 23.08
C PRO A 412 14.63 23.36 23.42
N THR A 413 14.01 23.17 24.59
CA THR A 413 13.58 21.86 25.10
C THR A 413 12.42 21.23 24.34
N ARG A 414 11.77 22.00 23.47
CA ARG A 414 10.67 21.56 22.60
C ARG A 414 11.16 21.19 21.19
N LEU A 415 12.41 21.50 20.82
CA LEU A 415 12.95 21.23 19.49
C LEU A 415 13.75 19.92 19.47
N LEU A 416 13.43 19.05 18.51
CA LEU A 416 14.15 17.81 18.22
C LEU A 416 14.59 17.78 16.76
N LEU A 417 15.84 17.40 16.51
CA LEU A 417 16.34 17.18 15.14
C LEU A 417 16.57 15.68 14.90
N LEU A 418 15.94 15.13 13.86
CA LEU A 418 16.14 13.76 13.41
C LEU A 418 17.33 13.72 12.44
N VAL A 419 18.32 12.90 12.74
CA VAL A 419 19.55 12.78 11.97
C VAL A 419 19.57 11.43 11.27
N TYR A 420 19.53 11.44 9.94
CA TYR A 420 19.45 10.23 9.11
C TYR A 420 20.79 9.82 8.49
N ASP A 421 21.57 10.80 8.08
CA ASP A 421 22.83 10.57 7.39
C ASP A 421 23.86 11.62 7.80
N ASP A 422 25.13 11.23 7.84
CA ASP A 422 26.20 12.08 8.33
C ASP A 422 26.49 13.20 7.31
N GLU A 423 26.54 12.90 6.01
CA GLU A 423 26.80 13.88 4.95
C GLU A 423 25.64 14.88 4.85
N LEU A 424 24.40 14.38 4.85
CA LEU A 424 23.21 15.25 4.85
C LEU A 424 23.17 16.14 6.09
N PHE A 425 23.55 15.62 7.26
CA PHE A 425 23.57 16.43 8.48
C PHE A 425 24.69 17.47 8.48
N HIS A 426 25.85 17.16 7.92
CA HIS A 426 26.91 18.15 7.72
C HIS A 426 26.45 19.29 6.81
N ALA A 427 25.83 18.97 5.66
CA ALA A 427 25.26 19.97 4.77
C ALA A 427 24.17 20.82 5.45
N PHE A 428 23.27 20.17 6.20
CA PHE A 428 22.23 20.86 6.99
C PHE A 428 22.84 21.88 7.97
N ARG A 429 23.94 21.53 8.65
CA ARG A 429 24.60 22.43 9.63
C ARG A 429 25.17 23.68 8.98
N GLU A 430 25.80 23.53 7.83
CA GLU A 430 26.36 24.66 7.07
C GLU A 430 25.27 25.57 6.51
N ASP A 431 24.22 24.98 5.94
CA ASP A 431 23.07 25.72 5.40
C ASP A 431 22.31 26.46 6.52
N ALA A 432 22.10 25.81 7.67
CA ALA A 432 21.41 26.40 8.82
C ALA A 432 22.15 27.62 9.37
N GLY A 433 23.48 27.57 9.42
CA GLY A 433 24.29 28.72 9.84
C GLY A 433 24.21 29.90 8.88
N ARG A 434 24.19 29.62 7.57
CA ARG A 434 24.02 30.66 6.53
C ARG A 434 22.65 31.32 6.59
N GLU A 435 21.59 30.52 6.71
CA GLU A 435 20.22 31.07 6.75
C GLU A 435 19.95 31.84 8.04
N HIS A 436 20.43 31.35 9.20
CA HIS A 436 20.33 32.09 10.46
C HIS A 436 21.01 33.46 10.37
N ALA A 437 22.26 33.52 9.88
CA ALA A 437 22.98 34.77 9.70
C ALA A 437 22.29 35.73 8.72
N ARG A 438 21.69 35.19 7.65
CA ARG A 438 20.92 35.96 6.68
C ARG A 438 19.68 36.58 7.32
N ARG A 439 18.85 35.80 8.02
CA ARG A 439 17.61 36.28 8.65
C ARG A 439 17.90 37.25 9.79
N SER A 440 18.88 36.95 10.65
CA SER A 440 19.25 37.84 11.74
C SER A 440 19.76 39.20 11.27
N THR A 441 20.34 39.27 10.06
CA THR A 441 20.79 40.53 9.44
C THR A 441 19.64 41.26 8.73
N ALA A 442 18.73 40.52 8.10
CA ALA A 442 17.60 41.07 7.34
C ALA A 442 16.48 41.61 8.25
N GLU A 443 16.32 41.04 9.44
CA GLU A 443 15.24 41.35 10.39
C GLU A 443 15.85 41.80 11.75
N PRO A 444 16.53 42.96 11.80
CA PRO A 444 17.27 43.41 13.00
C PRO A 444 16.36 43.79 14.18
N ASP A 445 15.07 44.03 13.92
CA ASP A 445 14.07 44.37 14.95
C ASP A 445 13.60 43.13 15.73
N ILE A 446 13.93 41.92 15.26
CA ILE A 446 13.60 40.65 15.93
C ILE A 446 14.79 40.20 16.78
N ASP A 447 14.54 39.87 18.05
CA ASP A 447 15.55 39.30 18.94
C ASP A 447 15.78 37.82 18.60
N TRP A 448 16.69 37.57 17.67
CA TRP A 448 17.04 36.24 17.22
C TRP A 448 17.85 35.50 18.30
N PRO A 449 17.42 34.29 18.72
CA PRO A 449 18.23 33.48 19.61
C PRO A 449 19.55 33.09 18.93
N PRO A 450 20.63 32.90 19.72
CA PRO A 450 21.90 32.47 19.17
C PRO A 450 21.74 31.10 18.51
N LEU A 451 22.39 30.92 17.36
CA LEU A 451 22.40 29.63 16.67
C LEU A 451 22.95 28.55 17.62
N PRO A 452 22.20 27.47 17.90
CA PRO A 452 22.67 26.42 18.79
C PRO A 452 23.88 25.71 18.19
N GLN A 453 24.76 25.21 19.06
CA GLN A 453 25.84 24.35 18.61
C GLN A 453 25.25 23.04 18.07
N LEU A 454 25.51 22.76 16.80
CA LEU A 454 25.20 21.48 16.17
C LEU A 454 26.51 20.67 16.12
N PRO A 455 26.71 19.69 17.01
CA PRO A 455 27.96 18.93 17.08
C PRO A 455 28.03 17.88 15.97
N ASP A 456 29.23 17.39 15.65
CA ASP A 456 29.39 16.21 14.81
C ASP A 456 28.68 15.00 15.42
N ILE A 457 28.25 14.08 14.55
CA ILE A 457 27.62 12.85 15.01
C ILE A 457 28.70 12.00 15.68
N PRO A 458 28.54 11.64 16.97
CA PRO A 458 29.54 10.82 17.62
C PRO A 458 29.66 9.48 16.88
N PRO A 459 30.83 8.80 16.89
CA PRO A 459 30.99 7.50 16.26
C PRO A 459 30.19 6.43 17.00
N ALA A 460 29.60 5.49 16.26
CA ALA A 460 28.84 4.38 16.84
C ALA A 460 29.75 3.52 17.73
N ALA A 461 29.35 3.33 18.99
CA ALA A 461 30.05 2.40 19.87
C ALA A 461 29.87 0.97 19.35
N HIS A 462 30.95 0.20 19.35
CA HIS A 462 30.91 -1.22 19.01
C HIS A 462 29.94 -1.93 19.97
N THR A 463 28.81 -2.37 19.43
CA THR A 463 27.75 -3.03 20.20
C THR A 463 27.58 -4.47 19.73
N LYS A 464 27.39 -5.38 20.68
CA LYS A 464 27.11 -6.79 20.38
C LYS A 464 25.71 -6.90 19.79
N GLY A 465 25.58 -7.46 18.60
CA GLY A 465 24.28 -7.66 17.95
C GLY A 465 24.43 -7.84 16.46
N LEU A 466 23.30 -7.96 15.77
CA LEU A 466 23.27 -7.83 14.32
C LEU A 466 23.15 -6.35 13.98
N ARG A 467 23.87 -5.88 12.95
CA ARG A 467 23.75 -4.50 12.46
C ARG A 467 22.29 -4.22 12.08
N TRP A 468 21.80 -3.06 12.51
CA TRP A 468 20.47 -2.58 12.16
C TRP A 468 20.58 -1.37 11.23
N ASP A 469 20.24 -1.55 9.97
CA ASP A 469 20.27 -0.54 8.92
C ASP A 469 18.95 0.27 8.89
N PHE A 470 18.59 0.82 10.04
CA PHE A 470 17.48 1.77 10.12
C PHE A 470 17.95 3.16 9.63
N PRO A 471 17.16 3.89 8.82
CA PRO A 471 17.57 5.18 8.25
C PRO A 471 17.96 6.25 9.29
N LEU A 472 17.40 6.20 10.50
CA LEU A 472 17.71 7.18 11.55
C LEU A 472 18.97 6.78 12.32
N ARG A 473 19.98 7.66 12.36
CA ARG A 473 21.20 7.52 13.19
C ARG A 473 20.97 7.96 14.63
N GLY A 474 20.17 9.00 14.84
CA GLY A 474 19.89 9.52 16.17
C GLY A 474 19.01 10.77 16.17
N ILE A 475 18.84 11.31 17.37
CA ILE A 475 18.03 12.50 17.62
C ILE A 475 18.87 13.50 18.40
N LEU A 476 18.99 14.72 17.89
CA LEU A 476 19.55 15.85 18.62
C LEU A 476 18.42 16.54 19.40
N SER A 477 18.67 16.81 20.67
CA SER A 477 17.76 17.53 21.57
C SER A 477 18.53 18.63 22.28
N PHE A 478 17.86 19.65 22.80
CA PHE A 478 18.51 20.77 23.47
C PHE A 478 18.03 20.92 24.91
N ASP A 479 18.92 21.39 25.79
CA ASP A 479 18.53 21.88 27.13
C ASP A 479 18.07 23.34 27.08
N HIS A 480 17.64 23.90 28.21
CA HIS A 480 17.18 25.29 28.30
C HIS A 480 18.21 26.35 27.87
N GLN A 481 19.49 25.99 27.75
CA GLN A 481 20.59 26.87 27.35
C GLN A 481 21.08 26.59 25.93
N TRP A 482 20.27 25.92 25.09
CA TRP A 482 20.66 25.51 23.74
C TRP A 482 21.84 24.53 23.67
N ARG A 483 22.19 23.84 24.76
CA ARG A 483 23.26 22.85 24.72
C ARG A 483 22.77 21.57 24.04
N PRO A 484 23.48 21.08 23.01
CA PRO A 484 23.06 19.90 22.26
C PRO A 484 23.28 18.63 23.07
N ARG A 485 22.32 17.71 22.98
CA ARG A 485 22.41 16.33 23.44
C ARG A 485 22.01 15.39 22.32
N PHE A 486 22.99 14.64 21.81
CA PHE A 486 22.75 13.60 20.80
C PHE A 486 22.36 12.28 21.47
N THR A 487 21.18 11.77 21.14
CA THR A 487 20.71 10.45 21.56
C THR A 487 20.73 9.51 20.36
N ARG A 488 21.64 8.54 20.39
CA ARG A 488 21.83 7.59 19.30
C ARG A 488 20.66 6.61 19.19
N PHE A 489 20.21 6.38 17.96
CA PHE A 489 19.28 5.30 17.65
C PHE A 489 20.04 3.96 17.64
N PRO A 490 19.47 2.86 18.17
CA PRO A 490 20.19 1.59 18.28
C PRO A 490 20.80 1.13 16.94
N PRO A 491 22.14 1.04 16.81
CA PRO A 491 22.79 0.62 15.56
C PRO A 491 22.78 -0.91 15.39
N THR A 492 22.40 -1.64 16.45
CA THR A 492 22.35 -3.09 16.47
C THR A 492 21.10 -3.59 17.17
N VAL A 493 20.62 -4.76 16.74
CA VAL A 493 19.50 -5.50 17.35
C VAL A 493 19.95 -6.87 17.85
N PRO A 494 19.25 -7.44 18.85
CA PRO A 494 19.46 -8.83 19.27
C PRO A 494 19.27 -9.81 18.11
N ARG A 495 20.03 -10.91 18.11
CA ARG A 495 19.94 -11.95 17.07
C ARG A 495 18.54 -12.58 16.98
N LEU A 496 17.90 -12.81 18.12
CA LEU A 496 16.50 -13.21 18.21
C LEU A 496 15.62 -11.95 18.16
N ARG A 497 15.10 -11.67 16.96
CA ARG A 497 14.30 -10.49 16.66
C ARG A 497 12.84 -10.78 16.95
N HIS A 498 12.32 -10.39 18.10
CA HIS A 498 10.88 -10.36 18.33
C HIS A 498 10.42 -8.91 18.35
N VAL A 499 9.22 -8.60 17.83
CA VAL A 499 8.71 -7.22 17.74
C VAL A 499 8.79 -6.52 19.10
N TRP A 500 8.41 -7.22 20.16
CA TRP A 500 8.41 -6.69 21.51
C TRP A 500 9.80 -6.34 22.02
N THR A 501 10.81 -7.15 21.66
CA THR A 501 12.21 -6.91 22.01
C THR A 501 12.73 -5.65 21.30
N ILE A 502 12.47 -5.51 20.00
CA ILE A 502 12.85 -4.31 19.23
C ILE A 502 12.14 -3.07 19.79
N ARG A 503 10.83 -3.15 20.05
CA ARG A 503 10.07 -2.05 20.65
C ARG A 503 10.59 -1.68 22.05
N ARG A 504 11.00 -2.65 22.86
CA ARG A 504 11.59 -2.38 24.20
C ARG A 504 12.98 -1.75 24.07
N LEU A 505 13.80 -2.22 23.12
CA LEU A 505 15.12 -1.66 22.84
C LEU A 505 15.03 -0.19 22.42
N VAL A 506 14.20 0.11 21.41
CA VAL A 506 14.02 1.48 20.91
C VAL A 506 13.47 2.39 22.01
N ARG A 507 12.43 1.97 22.75
CA ARG A 507 11.90 2.78 23.85
C ARG A 507 12.94 3.05 24.93
N ARG A 508 13.80 2.07 25.26
CA ARG A 508 14.89 2.27 26.21
C ARG A 508 15.95 3.24 25.67
N ALA A 509 16.30 3.14 24.40
CA ALA A 509 17.30 3.99 23.77
C ALA A 509 16.83 5.44 23.59
N LEU A 510 15.55 5.65 23.27
CA LEU A 510 14.96 6.98 23.11
C LEU A 510 14.50 7.61 24.43
N LYS A 511 14.54 6.88 25.54
CA LYS A 511 14.18 7.38 26.88
C LYS A 511 14.80 8.75 27.22
N PRO A 512 16.10 9.01 26.94
CA PRO A 512 16.71 10.32 27.20
C PRO A 512 16.07 11.50 26.46
N VAL A 513 15.40 11.25 25.33
CA VAL A 513 14.68 12.24 24.53
C VAL A 513 13.22 12.33 24.96
N THR A 514 12.57 11.19 25.19
CA THR A 514 11.14 11.15 25.50
C THR A 514 10.82 11.59 26.92
N ASP A 515 11.71 11.34 27.89
CA ASP A 515 11.49 11.72 29.29
C ASP A 515 11.38 13.26 29.47
N PRO A 516 12.29 14.09 28.92
CA PRO A 516 12.12 15.54 28.93
C PRO A 516 10.80 16.00 28.31
N ILE A 517 10.44 15.47 27.13
CA ILE A 517 9.22 15.86 26.41
C ILE A 517 7.95 15.56 27.23
N SER A 518 7.96 14.44 27.96
CA SER A 518 6.85 14.04 28.81
C SER A 518 6.58 15.02 29.96
N ARG A 519 7.61 15.74 30.42
CA ARG A 519 7.58 16.68 31.55
C ARG A 519 7.40 18.13 31.13
N LEU A 520 7.40 18.42 29.83
CA LEU A 520 7.16 19.77 29.33
C LEU A 520 5.78 20.27 29.78
N PRO A 521 5.66 21.56 30.13
CA PRO A 521 4.35 22.15 30.40
C PRO A 521 3.47 22.12 29.14
N PRO A 522 2.15 22.30 29.28
CA PRO A 522 1.25 22.44 28.14
C PRO A 522 1.79 23.45 27.12
N ALA A 523 1.47 23.25 25.84
CA ALA A 523 1.83 24.22 24.81
C ALA A 523 1.16 25.58 25.13
N PRO A 524 1.84 26.71 24.89
CA PRO A 524 1.22 28.02 25.04
C PRO A 524 0.02 28.14 24.09
N SER A 525 -1.10 28.65 24.58
CA SER A 525 -2.26 28.91 23.72
C SER A 525 -1.98 30.13 22.84
N PRO A 526 -2.29 30.10 21.54
CA PRO A 526 -1.93 31.19 20.62
C PRO A 526 -2.59 32.54 20.96
N HIS A 527 -3.58 32.57 21.85
CA HIS A 527 -4.36 33.78 22.18
C HIS A 527 -4.03 34.43 23.54
N THR A 528 -3.09 33.92 24.34
CA THR A 528 -2.90 34.42 25.72
C THR A 528 -2.01 35.68 25.83
N THR A 529 -1.39 36.15 24.75
CA THR A 529 -0.43 37.26 24.82
C THR A 529 -1.04 38.67 24.75
N ALA A 530 -2.35 38.82 24.57
CA ALA A 530 -2.97 40.14 24.41
C ALA A 530 -3.60 40.76 25.67
N GLU A 531 -3.69 40.03 26.79
CA GLU A 531 -4.56 40.42 27.92
C GLU A 531 -3.83 40.82 29.22
N HIS A 532 -2.51 41.05 29.18
CA HIS A 532 -1.74 41.36 30.40
C HIS A 532 -0.99 42.69 30.43
N ASP A 533 -1.22 43.59 29.46
CA ASP A 533 -0.48 44.86 29.38
C ASP A 533 -1.36 46.13 29.52
N GLU A 534 -2.60 46.01 30.00
CA GLU A 534 -3.54 47.15 30.08
C GLU A 534 -4.02 47.50 31.52
N SER A 535 -3.36 47.02 32.58
CA SER A 535 -3.79 47.31 33.96
C SER A 535 -2.70 47.78 34.93
N ASP A 536 -1.77 48.65 34.51
CA ASP A 536 -1.00 49.42 35.50
C ASP A 536 -0.73 50.86 35.02
N GLY A 537 -1.75 51.71 35.20
CA GLY A 537 -1.72 53.11 34.84
C GLY A 537 -2.68 53.91 35.71
N THR A 538 -2.45 53.97 37.02
CA THR A 538 -3.15 54.93 37.89
C THR A 538 -2.19 55.59 38.87
N LEU A 539 -1.67 56.75 38.46
CA LEU A 539 -1.03 57.75 39.33
C LEU A 539 -2.05 58.35 40.31
N PRO A 540 -1.73 58.53 41.61
CA PRO A 540 -2.48 59.44 42.45
C PRO A 540 -1.83 60.84 42.48
N LYS A 541 -2.71 61.84 42.55
CA LYS A 541 -2.44 63.26 42.78
C LYS A 541 -2.03 63.56 44.21
#